data_AF-A0A2J7PPM4-F1
#
_entry.id   AF-A0A2J7PPM4-F1
#
_cell.length_a   1.000
_cell.length_b   1.000
_cell.length_c   1.000
_cell.angle_alpha   90.00
_cell.angle_beta   90.00
_cell.angle_gamma   90.00
#
_symmetry.space_group_name_H-M   'P 1'
#
loop_
_entity.id
_entity.type
_entity.pdbx_description
1 polymer ?
#
loop_
_entity_poly.entity_id
_entity_poly.type
_entity_poly.pdbx_seq_one_letter_code
_entity_poly.pdbx_strand_id
1 'polypeptide(L)'
;DLECLFDVFLDVVKNHKAGRDISVQQLLTEQLLYRPVCPTNPAQRLHPRKVLILGSGGLSIGQAGEFDYSGSQAIKALKEENIQTVLINPNIATVQTSKGLADKVYFLPLMPEYVEQVIISERPDGVLLTFGGQTALNCGVKLQHSGVFEKYNVTILGTPIQSIIETEDRKIFADRINEIGERVAPSAAVYSVQEVSIMVFYSHSSKM
;
A
#
# COMPACT_ATOMS: atom_id res chain seq x y z
N ASP A 1 -20.93 1.19 8.88
CA ASP A 1 -20.41 2.58 8.96
C ASP A 1 -21.22 3.47 9.91
N LEU A 2 -22.54 3.58 9.77
CA LEU A 2 -23.36 4.46 10.63
C LEU A 2 -24.00 3.75 11.84
N GLU A 3 -23.54 2.55 12.20
CA GLU A 3 -24.07 1.80 13.35
C GLU A 3 -23.80 2.52 14.67
N CYS A 4 -22.71 3.29 14.76
CA CYS A 4 -22.38 4.14 15.91
C CYS A 4 -23.49 5.16 16.26
N LEU A 5 -24.41 5.46 15.33
CA LEU A 5 -25.57 6.31 15.62
C LEU A 5 -26.54 5.65 16.63
N PHE A 6 -26.59 4.32 16.67
CA PHE A 6 -27.35 3.59 17.69
C PHE A 6 -26.70 3.72 19.07
N ASP A 7 -25.37 3.71 19.14
CA ASP A 7 -24.65 3.96 20.39
C ASP A 7 -24.90 5.38 20.91
N VAL A 8 -24.87 6.38 20.02
CA VAL A 8 -25.24 7.77 20.34
C VAL A 8 -26.67 7.83 20.89
N PHE A 9 -27.62 7.14 20.25
CA PHE A 9 -29.00 7.08 20.74
C PHE A 9 -29.09 6.47 22.13
N LEU A 10 -28.44 5.32 22.38
CA LEU A 10 -28.44 4.65 23.67
C LEU A 10 -27.82 5.53 24.77
N ASP A 11 -26.75 6.25 24.46
CA ASP A 11 -26.08 7.15 25.40
C ASP A 11 -26.93 8.36 25.74
N VAL A 12 -27.66 8.93 24.77
CA VAL A 12 -28.63 10.01 25.01
C VAL A 12 -29.74 9.53 25.97
N VAL A 13 -30.30 8.34 25.74
CA VAL A 13 -31.36 7.78 26.60
C VAL A 13 -30.85 7.52 28.03
N LYS A 14 -29.64 6.97 28.19
CA LYS A 14 -29.05 6.70 29.51
C LYS A 14 -28.82 7.98 30.31
N ASN A 15 -28.29 9.02 29.67
CA ASN A 15 -27.97 10.27 30.35
C ASN A 15 -29.23 11.10 30.69
N HIS A 16 -30.26 11.08 29.85
CA HIS A 16 -31.57 11.66 30.21
C HIS A 16 -32.17 10.96 31.43
N LYS A 17 -32.07 9.62 31.53
CA LYS A 17 -32.50 8.88 32.74
C LYS A 17 -31.70 9.24 33.99
N ALA A 18 -30.44 9.63 33.83
CA ALA A 18 -29.57 10.10 34.92
C ALA A 18 -29.76 11.59 35.27
N GLY A 19 -30.73 12.28 34.66
CA GLY A 19 -31.02 13.69 34.93
C GLY A 19 -30.01 14.68 34.33
N ARG A 20 -29.18 14.24 33.37
CA ARG A 20 -28.23 15.10 32.66
C ARG A 20 -28.85 15.54 31.34
N ASP A 21 -28.82 16.84 31.07
CA ASP A 21 -29.26 17.40 29.80
C ASP A 21 -28.07 17.42 28.83
N ILE A 22 -28.22 16.79 27.66
CA ILE A 22 -27.16 16.71 26.65
C ILE A 22 -27.69 17.13 25.29
N SER A 23 -26.87 17.87 24.54
CA SER A 23 -27.17 18.19 23.16
C SER A 23 -26.87 17.01 22.24
N VAL A 24 -27.93 16.39 21.71
CA VAL A 24 -27.83 15.34 20.69
C VAL A 24 -27.06 15.83 19.46
N GLN A 25 -27.26 17.09 19.07
CA GLN A 25 -26.58 17.67 17.91
C GLN A 25 -25.07 17.71 18.10
N GLN A 26 -24.58 18.03 19.31
CA GLN A 26 -23.14 18.05 19.59
C GLN A 26 -22.54 16.64 19.55
N LEU A 27 -23.20 15.67 20.17
CA LEU A 27 -22.75 14.26 20.15
C LEU A 27 -22.68 13.70 18.73
N LEU A 28 -23.69 13.95 17.92
CA LEU A 28 -23.69 13.54 16.51
C LEU A 28 -22.57 14.23 15.73
N THR A 29 -22.38 15.53 15.95
CA THR A 29 -21.33 16.29 15.28
C THR A 29 -19.96 15.77 15.66
N GLU A 30 -19.70 15.52 16.94
CA GLU A 30 -18.41 15.00 17.43
C GLU A 30 -18.12 13.59 16.93
N GLN A 31 -19.11 12.69 16.93
CA GLN A 31 -18.96 11.31 16.49
C GLN A 31 -18.76 11.18 14.98
N LEU A 32 -19.41 12.04 14.20
CA LEU A 32 -19.28 12.07 12.75
C LEU A 32 -18.16 13.00 12.26
N LEU A 33 -17.49 13.71 13.17
CA LEU A 33 -16.42 14.63 12.79
C LEU A 33 -15.23 13.85 12.26
N TYR A 34 -15.00 13.93 10.95
CA TYR A 34 -13.77 13.44 10.36
C TYR A 34 -12.60 14.29 10.88
N ARG A 35 -11.76 13.68 11.72
CA ARG A 35 -10.47 14.25 12.12
C ARG A 35 -9.40 13.64 11.22
N PRO A 36 -8.92 14.34 10.18
CA PRO A 36 -7.79 13.84 9.41
C PRO A 36 -6.61 13.66 10.37
N VAL A 37 -6.03 12.47 10.40
CA VAL A 37 -4.73 12.24 11.04
C VAL A 37 -3.72 13.02 10.21
N CYS A 38 -3.48 14.27 10.59
CA CYS A 38 -2.44 15.07 9.96
C CYS A 38 -1.10 14.44 10.32
N PRO A 39 -0.24 14.14 9.33
CA PRO A 39 1.13 13.81 9.61
C PRO A 39 1.74 14.93 10.47
N THR A 40 2.36 14.55 11.59
CA THR A 40 2.92 15.48 12.59
C THR A 40 4.09 16.31 12.05
N ASN A 41 4.59 15.99 10.85
CA ASN A 41 5.72 16.65 10.24
C ASN A 41 5.27 17.52 9.04
N PRO A 42 5.48 18.85 9.05
CA PRO A 42 5.14 19.73 7.91
C PRO A 42 5.87 19.36 6.61
N ALA A 43 6.97 18.60 6.67
CA ALA A 43 7.66 18.04 5.50
C ALA A 43 6.83 16.94 4.77
N GLN A 44 5.83 16.34 5.41
CA GLN A 44 4.95 15.33 4.79
C GLN A 44 3.77 15.96 4.01
N ARG A 45 3.66 17.30 3.99
CA ARG A 45 2.72 18.05 3.14
C ARG A 45 3.29 18.41 1.77
N LEU A 46 4.39 17.80 1.35
CA LEU A 46 4.96 18.11 0.05
C LEU A 46 4.09 17.49 -1.05
N HIS A 47 3.36 18.35 -1.76
CA HIS A 47 2.91 18.06 -3.12
C HIS A 47 4.17 17.70 -3.92
N PRO A 48 4.37 16.43 -4.28
CA PRO A 48 5.63 16.00 -4.88
C PRO A 48 5.73 16.65 -6.26
N ARG A 49 6.88 17.23 -6.60
CA ARG A 49 7.08 17.85 -7.92
C ARG A 49 7.49 16.82 -8.95
N LYS A 50 8.20 15.78 -8.51
CA LYS A 50 8.62 14.65 -9.35
C LYS A 50 8.37 13.31 -8.65
N VAL A 51 7.71 12.40 -9.36
CA VAL A 51 7.40 11.05 -8.88
C VAL A 51 8.01 10.01 -9.80
N LEU A 52 8.71 9.05 -9.19
CA LEU A 52 9.20 7.84 -9.82
C LEU A 52 8.13 6.74 -9.75
N ILE A 53 7.91 6.05 -10.86
CA ILE A 53 6.94 4.97 -10.98
C ILE A 53 7.71 3.72 -11.40
N LEU A 54 7.61 2.66 -10.59
CA LEU A 54 8.13 1.35 -10.96
C LEU A 54 7.05 0.60 -11.74
N GLY A 55 7.30 0.37 -13.02
CA GLY A 55 6.36 -0.30 -13.93
C GLY A 55 6.24 -1.81 -13.68
N SER A 56 5.52 -2.49 -14.56
CA SER A 56 5.18 -3.92 -14.42
C SER A 56 6.38 -4.88 -14.55
N GLY A 57 7.48 -4.44 -15.15
CA GLY A 57 8.53 -5.36 -15.59
C GLY A 57 8.10 -6.15 -16.83
N GLY A 58 8.82 -7.24 -17.11
CA GLY A 58 8.47 -8.17 -18.19
C GLY A 58 7.19 -8.95 -17.89
N LEU A 59 6.44 -9.29 -18.94
CA LEU A 59 5.24 -10.12 -18.81
C LEU A 59 5.62 -11.51 -18.28
N SER A 60 5.01 -11.91 -17.17
CA SER A 60 5.20 -13.22 -16.55
C SER A 60 3.85 -13.88 -16.35
N ILE A 61 3.80 -15.22 -16.30
CA ILE A 61 2.56 -15.94 -15.99
C ILE A 61 2.10 -15.52 -14.59
N GLY A 62 0.87 -15.02 -14.47
CA GLY A 62 0.33 -14.47 -13.22
C GLY A 62 0.64 -12.98 -12.97
N GLN A 63 1.41 -12.32 -13.85
CA GLN A 63 1.59 -10.87 -13.87
C GLN A 63 1.23 -10.34 -15.27
N ALA A 64 -0.06 -10.09 -15.48
CA ALA A 64 -0.63 -9.74 -16.79
C ALA A 64 -0.55 -8.22 -17.09
N GLY A 65 -1.15 -7.82 -18.22
CA GLY A 65 -1.25 -6.42 -18.66
C GLY A 65 -2.09 -5.49 -17.78
N GLU A 66 -2.62 -5.96 -16.65
CA GLU A 66 -3.34 -5.13 -15.66
C GLU A 66 -2.45 -4.03 -15.07
N PHE A 67 -1.16 -4.30 -14.93
CA PHE A 67 -0.16 -3.34 -14.44
C PHE A 67 0.23 -2.31 -15.50
N ASP A 68 0.12 -2.66 -16.79
CA ASP A 68 0.27 -1.70 -17.90
C ASP A 68 -0.85 -0.64 -17.83
N TYR A 69 -2.09 -1.09 -17.67
CA TYR A 69 -3.24 -0.20 -17.54
C TYR A 69 -3.20 0.65 -16.26
N SER A 70 -3.04 0.02 -15.09
CA SER A 70 -3.06 0.74 -13.82
C SER A 70 -1.88 1.70 -13.66
N GLY A 71 -0.68 1.33 -14.13
CA GLY A 71 0.47 2.22 -14.21
C GLY A 71 0.22 3.41 -15.14
N SER A 72 -0.47 3.21 -16.26
CA SER A 72 -0.86 4.31 -17.16
C SER A 72 -1.86 5.28 -16.53
N GLN A 73 -2.83 4.78 -15.74
CA GLN A 73 -3.75 5.64 -14.99
C GLN A 73 -3.03 6.45 -13.91
N ALA A 74 -2.07 5.85 -13.21
CA ALA A 74 -1.25 6.57 -12.23
C ALA A 74 -0.47 7.72 -12.87
N ILE A 75 0.15 7.48 -14.03
CA ILE A 75 0.84 8.54 -14.80
C ILE A 75 -0.14 9.66 -15.18
N LYS A 76 -1.33 9.31 -15.66
CA LYS A 76 -2.36 10.28 -16.05
C LYS A 76 -2.79 11.16 -14.86
N ALA A 77 -3.08 10.55 -13.72
CA ALA A 77 -3.46 11.27 -12.50
C ALA A 77 -2.36 12.23 -12.03
N LEU A 78 -1.10 11.80 -12.04
CA LEU A 78 0.04 12.66 -11.68
C LEU A 78 0.18 13.85 -12.65
N LYS A 79 -0.06 13.63 -13.95
CA LYS A 79 -0.03 14.70 -14.95
C LYS A 79 -1.14 15.73 -14.76
N GLU A 80 -2.35 15.30 -14.44
CA GLU A 80 -3.48 16.20 -14.14
C GLU A 80 -3.16 17.12 -12.94
N GLU A 81 -2.36 16.63 -11.99
CA GLU A 81 -1.88 17.38 -10.82
C GLU A 81 -0.57 18.16 -11.07
N ASN A 82 -0.12 18.27 -12.33
CA ASN A 82 1.13 18.93 -12.74
C ASN A 82 2.39 18.36 -12.08
N ILE A 83 2.42 17.06 -11.81
CA ILE A 83 3.55 16.35 -11.21
C ILE A 83 4.39 15.71 -12.32
N GLN A 84 5.70 15.93 -12.31
CA GLN A 84 6.61 15.34 -13.29
C GLN A 84 6.75 13.83 -13.05
N THR A 85 6.63 13.04 -14.12
CA THR A 85 6.60 11.58 -14.06
C THR A 85 7.85 10.96 -14.66
N VAL A 86 8.52 10.10 -13.88
CA VAL A 86 9.61 9.24 -14.34
C VAL A 86 9.14 7.79 -14.23
N LEU A 87 9.20 7.04 -15.33
CA LEU A 87 8.85 5.63 -15.37
C LEU A 87 10.10 4.78 -15.56
N ILE A 88 10.23 3.69 -14.79
CA ILE A 88 11.13 2.59 -15.11
C ILE A 88 10.28 1.40 -15.53
N ASN A 89 10.42 0.95 -16.78
CA ASN A 89 9.81 -0.29 -17.24
C ASN A 89 10.65 -0.91 -18.37
N PRO A 90 11.21 -2.12 -18.19
CA PRO A 90 11.99 -2.78 -19.24
C PRO A 90 11.13 -3.30 -20.40
N ASN A 91 9.80 -3.41 -20.23
CA ASN A 91 8.92 -3.94 -21.26
C ASN A 91 8.52 -2.86 -22.27
N ILE A 92 9.19 -2.88 -23.43
CA ILE A 92 8.97 -1.96 -24.56
C ILE A 92 7.60 -2.11 -25.24
N ALA A 93 6.88 -3.22 -25.00
CA ALA A 93 5.62 -3.54 -25.66
C ALA A 93 4.41 -3.24 -24.75
N THR A 94 4.43 -2.07 -24.10
CA THR A 94 3.39 -1.62 -23.16
C THR A 94 2.85 -0.25 -23.56
N VAL A 95 1.57 0.00 -23.27
CA VAL A 95 0.99 1.35 -23.41
C VAL A 95 1.68 2.31 -22.46
N GLN A 96 2.06 1.86 -21.27
CA GLN A 96 2.77 2.60 -20.23
C GLN A 96 4.04 3.28 -20.74
N THR A 97 4.74 2.67 -21.70
CA THR A 97 6.00 3.19 -22.28
C THR A 97 5.79 4.00 -23.57
N SER A 98 4.54 4.25 -23.95
CA SER A 98 4.20 5.06 -25.12
C SER A 98 4.73 6.49 -25.00
N LYS A 99 5.19 7.02 -26.12
CA LYS A 99 5.72 8.39 -26.20
C LYS A 99 4.68 9.40 -25.72
N GLY A 100 5.09 10.25 -24.78
CA GLY A 100 4.25 11.33 -24.25
C GLY A 100 3.35 10.91 -23.08
N LEU A 101 3.29 9.63 -22.72
CA LEU A 101 2.53 9.20 -21.55
C LEU A 101 3.24 9.60 -20.26
N ALA A 102 4.45 9.09 -19.99
CA ALA A 102 5.32 9.63 -18.94
C ALA A 102 6.24 10.73 -19.51
N ASP A 103 6.75 11.62 -18.66
CA ASP A 103 7.67 12.69 -19.09
C ASP A 103 9.06 12.13 -19.41
N LYS A 104 9.48 11.10 -18.66
CA LYS A 104 10.71 10.36 -18.94
C LYS A 104 10.52 8.86 -18.70
N VAL A 105 11.04 8.05 -19.60
CA VAL A 105 10.99 6.58 -19.52
C VAL A 105 12.40 6.02 -19.53
N TYR A 106 12.68 5.12 -18.59
CA TYR A 106 13.89 4.33 -18.50
C TYR A 106 13.56 2.86 -18.79
N PHE A 107 14.14 2.34 -19.86
CA PHE A 107 14.07 0.92 -20.22
C PHE A 107 15.16 0.13 -19.48
N LEU A 108 15.05 0.10 -18.15
CA LEU A 108 16.00 -0.57 -17.26
C LEU A 108 15.32 -1.72 -16.50
N PRO A 109 16.05 -2.78 -16.11
CA PRO A 109 15.52 -3.80 -15.22
C PRO A 109 15.08 -3.21 -13.87
N LEU A 110 14.01 -3.74 -13.29
CA LEU A 110 13.52 -3.36 -11.97
C LEU A 110 14.32 -4.04 -10.85
N MET A 111 15.63 -3.82 -10.85
CA MET A 111 16.52 -4.28 -9.78
C MET A 111 17.00 -3.10 -8.93
N PRO A 112 17.24 -3.31 -7.62
CA PRO A 112 17.57 -2.23 -6.70
C PRO A 112 18.73 -1.35 -7.17
N GLU A 113 19.76 -1.94 -7.77
CA GLU A 113 20.95 -1.21 -8.21
C GLU A 113 20.63 -0.22 -9.33
N TYR A 114 19.84 -0.63 -10.32
CA TYR A 114 19.43 0.24 -11.43
C TYR A 114 18.42 1.29 -10.98
N VAL A 115 17.47 0.91 -10.12
CA VAL A 115 16.48 1.85 -9.58
C VAL A 115 17.17 2.92 -8.72
N GLU A 116 18.17 2.55 -7.91
CA GLU A 116 18.96 3.52 -7.15
C GLU A 116 19.68 4.50 -8.08
N GLN A 117 20.28 4.04 -9.20
CA GLN A 117 20.91 4.94 -10.17
C GLN A 117 19.92 5.96 -10.75
N VAL A 118 18.69 5.53 -11.05
CA VAL A 118 17.64 6.46 -11.51
C VAL A 118 17.25 7.43 -10.40
N ILE A 119 17.12 6.98 -9.15
CA ILE A 119 16.86 7.86 -8.00
C ILE A 119 17.97 8.91 -7.84
N ILE A 120 19.25 8.50 -7.96
CA ILE A 120 20.41 9.40 -7.89
C ILE A 120 20.33 10.47 -8.98
N SER A 121 20.02 10.05 -10.22
CA SER A 121 20.00 10.92 -11.39
C SER A 121 18.79 11.84 -11.43
N GLU A 122 17.61 11.35 -11.05
CA GLU A 122 16.35 12.09 -11.21
C GLU A 122 15.94 12.85 -9.96
N ARG A 123 16.40 12.42 -8.77
CA ARG A 123 16.04 13.00 -7.47
C ARG A 123 14.51 13.21 -7.32
N PRO A 124 13.71 12.12 -7.44
CA PRO A 124 12.28 12.22 -7.25
C PRO A 124 11.94 12.55 -5.79
N ASP A 125 10.87 13.31 -5.56
CA ASP A 125 10.36 13.59 -4.21
C ASP A 125 9.57 12.38 -3.66
N GLY A 126 8.96 11.60 -4.57
CA GLY A 126 8.19 10.42 -4.21
C GLY A 126 8.32 9.26 -5.17
N VAL A 127 7.91 8.07 -4.72
CA VAL A 127 7.92 6.83 -5.49
C VAL A 127 6.61 6.07 -5.35
N LEU A 128 6.11 5.52 -6.46
CA LEU A 128 4.97 4.61 -6.50
C LEU A 128 5.43 3.19 -6.82
N LEU A 129 5.11 2.26 -5.91
CA LEU A 129 5.51 0.85 -5.98
C LEU A 129 4.33 -0.09 -6.31
N THR A 130 3.10 0.39 -6.13
CA THR A 130 1.87 -0.42 -6.13
C THR A 130 1.30 -0.73 -7.51
N PHE A 131 1.79 -0.07 -8.56
CA PHE A 131 1.26 -0.20 -9.92
C PHE A 131 2.11 -1.11 -10.84
N GLY A 132 3.19 -1.68 -10.33
CA GLY A 132 4.10 -2.54 -11.08
C GLY A 132 4.07 -4.03 -10.69
N GLY A 133 3.04 -4.44 -9.94
CA GLY A 133 2.89 -5.78 -9.41
C GLY A 133 4.03 -6.20 -8.47
N GLN A 134 4.15 -7.51 -8.24
CA GLN A 134 5.15 -8.12 -7.35
C GLN A 134 6.61 -7.72 -7.67
N THR A 135 6.96 -7.59 -8.95
CA THR A 135 8.34 -7.22 -9.34
C THR A 135 8.72 -5.85 -8.80
N ALA A 136 7.86 -4.84 -9.01
CA ALA A 136 8.07 -3.50 -8.47
C ALA A 136 8.02 -3.47 -6.93
N LEU A 137 7.06 -4.19 -6.35
CA LEU A 137 6.84 -4.25 -4.90
C LEU A 137 8.05 -4.85 -4.19
N ASN A 138 8.54 -6.02 -4.64
CA ASN A 138 9.73 -6.67 -4.10
C ASN A 138 10.98 -5.81 -4.25
N CYS A 139 11.12 -5.11 -5.38
CA CYS A 139 12.23 -4.17 -5.59
C CYS A 139 12.16 -3.03 -4.57
N GLY A 140 10.97 -2.45 -4.36
CA GLY A 140 10.72 -1.42 -3.36
C GLY A 140 11.04 -1.87 -1.94
N VAL A 141 10.63 -3.08 -1.54
CA VAL A 141 10.94 -3.63 -0.21
C VAL A 141 12.45 -3.77 -0.01
N LYS A 142 13.19 -4.26 -1.02
CA LYS A 142 14.65 -4.33 -0.96
C LYS A 142 15.32 -2.96 -0.82
N LEU A 143 14.82 -1.95 -1.55
CA LEU A 143 15.32 -0.57 -1.49
C LEU A 143 15.04 0.09 -0.13
N GLN A 144 13.90 -0.22 0.49
CA GLN A 144 13.59 0.22 1.83
C GLN A 144 14.54 -0.42 2.86
N HIS A 145 14.74 -1.74 2.79
CA HIS A 145 15.65 -2.44 3.70
C HIS A 145 17.10 -1.97 3.57
N SER A 146 17.53 -1.55 2.37
CA SER A 146 18.86 -0.96 2.16
C SER A 146 18.94 0.52 2.53
N GLY A 147 17.85 1.14 2.99
CA GLY A 147 17.80 2.54 3.40
C GLY A 147 17.92 3.56 2.26
N VAL A 148 17.72 3.13 1.00
CA VAL A 148 17.88 3.99 -0.18
C VAL A 148 16.89 5.15 -0.17
N PHE A 149 15.63 4.89 0.17
CA PHE A 149 14.61 5.93 0.19
C PHE A 149 14.90 7.02 1.24
N GLU A 150 15.36 6.63 2.43
CA GLU A 150 15.77 7.58 3.47
C GLU A 150 17.03 8.36 3.05
N LYS A 151 18.04 7.66 2.54
CA LYS A 151 19.31 8.23 2.06
C LYS A 151 19.13 9.35 1.02
N TYR A 152 18.15 9.21 0.14
CA TYR A 152 17.86 10.20 -0.91
C TYR A 152 16.59 11.03 -0.66
N ASN A 153 16.00 10.92 0.53
CA ASN A 153 14.78 11.62 0.93
C ASN A 153 13.61 11.45 -0.07
N VAL A 154 13.39 10.21 -0.50
CA VAL A 154 12.29 9.82 -1.40
C VAL A 154 11.15 9.25 -0.56
N THR A 155 9.95 9.81 -0.71
CA THR A 155 8.77 9.35 0.03
C THR A 155 8.04 8.26 -0.74
N ILE A 156 7.72 7.14 -0.10
CA ILE A 156 6.83 6.13 -0.69
C ILE A 156 5.40 6.68 -0.64
N LEU A 157 4.76 6.83 -1.80
CA LEU A 157 3.41 7.36 -1.91
C LEU A 157 2.37 6.24 -1.88
N GLY A 158 1.22 6.50 -1.24
CA GLY A 158 0.14 5.54 -1.10
C GLY A 158 0.29 4.67 0.15
N THR A 159 0.04 3.37 0.01
CA THR A 159 0.13 2.42 1.12
C THR A 159 1.53 2.41 1.73
N PRO A 160 1.67 2.63 3.05
CA PRO A 160 2.97 2.54 3.72
C PRO A 160 3.63 1.20 3.45
N ILE A 161 4.94 1.19 3.19
CA ILE A 161 5.64 -0.04 2.85
C ILE A 161 5.60 -1.08 3.98
N GLN A 162 5.50 -0.64 5.23
CA GLN A 162 5.32 -1.53 6.36
C GLN A 162 4.03 -2.34 6.22
N SER A 163 2.92 -1.69 5.85
CA SER A 163 1.65 -2.39 5.62
C SER A 163 1.78 -3.40 4.48
N ILE A 164 2.52 -3.07 3.43
CA ILE A 164 2.80 -4.00 2.32
C ILE A 164 3.54 -5.24 2.84
N ILE A 165 4.62 -5.06 3.60
CA ILE A 165 5.43 -6.15 4.17
C ILE A 165 4.57 -7.05 5.07
N GLU A 166 3.74 -6.44 5.92
CA GLU A 166 2.85 -7.16 6.84
C GLU A 166 1.76 -7.96 6.13
N THR A 167 1.32 -7.53 4.94
CA THR A 167 0.31 -8.25 4.14
C THR A 167 0.88 -9.36 3.27
N GLU A 168 2.16 -9.29 2.89
CA GLU A 168 2.81 -10.29 2.02
C GLU A 168 3.24 -11.56 2.77
N ASP A 169 3.60 -11.44 4.06
CA ASP A 169 3.89 -12.60 4.91
C ASP A 169 2.58 -13.16 5.48
N ARG A 170 2.25 -14.41 5.13
CA ARG A 170 1.00 -15.06 5.56
C ARG A 170 0.86 -15.17 7.08
N LYS A 171 1.97 -15.35 7.81
CA LYS A 171 1.93 -15.46 9.27
C LYS A 171 1.67 -14.09 9.88
N ILE A 172 2.42 -13.08 9.47
CA ILE A 172 2.22 -11.72 9.96
C ILE A 172 0.80 -11.24 9.63
N PHE A 173 0.32 -11.52 8.42
CA PHE A 173 -1.05 -11.23 8.02
C PHE A 173 -2.07 -11.91 8.94
N ALA A 174 -1.93 -13.21 9.20
CA ALA A 174 -2.82 -13.94 10.11
C ALA A 174 -2.81 -13.34 11.52
N ASP A 175 -1.64 -12.98 12.03
CA ASP A 175 -1.48 -12.35 13.35
C ASP A 175 -2.21 -10.99 13.39
N ARG A 176 -2.07 -10.15 12.36
CA ARG A 176 -2.79 -8.86 12.23
C ARG A 176 -4.30 -9.01 12.15
N ILE A 177 -4.81 -10.03 11.47
CA ILE A 177 -6.25 -10.31 11.38
C ILE A 177 -6.79 -10.82 12.72
N ASN A 178 -6.01 -11.65 13.44
CA ASN A 178 -6.39 -12.12 14.77
C ASN A 178 -6.42 -10.99 15.81
N GLU A 179 -5.57 -9.96 15.68
CA GLU A 179 -5.57 -8.77 16.56
C GLU A 179 -6.92 -8.04 16.58
N ILE A 180 -7.67 -8.06 15.48
CA ILE A 180 -9.00 -7.43 15.37
C ILE A 180 -10.16 -8.41 15.61
N GLY A 181 -9.87 -9.66 16.00
CA GLY A 181 -10.87 -10.70 16.26
C GLY A 181 -11.49 -11.31 14.99
N GLU A 182 -10.92 -11.03 13.83
CA GLU A 182 -11.34 -11.61 12.56
C GLU A 182 -10.72 -13.00 12.35
N ARG A 183 -11.31 -13.80 11.47
CA ARG A 183 -10.91 -15.20 11.28
C ARG A 183 -10.16 -15.39 9.97
N VAL A 184 -9.01 -16.04 10.04
CA VAL A 184 -8.34 -16.62 8.87
C VAL A 184 -8.62 -18.11 8.77
N ALA A 185 -8.59 -18.65 7.55
CA ALA A 185 -8.64 -20.09 7.36
C ALA A 185 -7.46 -20.74 8.13
N PRO A 186 -7.68 -21.90 8.80
CA PRO A 186 -6.62 -22.61 9.51
C PRO A 186 -5.43 -22.83 8.59
N SER A 187 -4.29 -22.24 8.95
CA SER A 187 -3.07 -22.27 8.15
C SER A 187 -1.86 -22.12 9.07
N ALA A 188 -0.71 -22.64 8.65
CA ALA A 188 0.56 -22.46 9.33
C ALA A 188 1.65 -22.17 8.29
N ALA A 189 2.56 -21.26 8.63
CA ALA A 189 3.78 -21.07 7.85
C ALA A 189 4.74 -22.23 8.15
N VAL A 190 5.19 -22.89 7.09
CA VAL A 190 6.10 -24.05 7.17
C VAL A 190 7.35 -23.76 6.33
N TYR A 191 8.51 -24.13 6.86
CA TYR A 191 9.81 -23.83 6.25
C TYR A 191 10.61 -25.10 5.91
N SER A 192 10.06 -26.28 6.20
CA SER A 192 10.67 -27.58 5.90
C SER A 192 9.64 -28.61 5.40
N VAL A 193 10.10 -29.60 4.64
CA VAL A 193 9.25 -30.70 4.12
C VAL A 193 8.67 -31.54 5.28
N GLN A 194 9.41 -31.65 6.37
CA GLN A 194 8.95 -32.32 7.59
C GLN A 194 7.76 -31.57 8.22
N GLU A 195 7.85 -30.25 8.35
CA GLU A 195 6.75 -29.42 8.85
C GLU A 195 5.50 -29.50 7.96
N VAL A 196 5.68 -29.53 6.64
CA VAL A 196 4.56 -29.74 5.69
C VAL A 196 3.84 -31.05 5.99
N SER A 197 4.60 -32.14 6.17
CA SER A 197 4.02 -33.46 6.45
C SER A 197 3.20 -33.43 7.74
N ILE A 198 3.76 -32.86 8.80
CA ILE A 198 3.06 -32.68 10.09
C ILE A 198 1.77 -31.88 9.89
N MET A 199 1.81 -30.74 9.20
CA MET A 199 0.65 -29.89 8.96
C MET A 199 -0.46 -30.62 8.18
N VAL A 200 -0.12 -31.37 7.13
CA VAL A 200 -1.09 -32.14 6.33
C VAL A 200 -1.77 -33.21 7.19
N PHE A 201 -1.02 -33.91 8.06
CA PHE A 201 -1.59 -34.88 8.98
C PHE A 201 -2.56 -34.24 9.99
N TYR A 202 -2.17 -33.12 10.63
CA TYR A 202 -3.04 -32.40 11.58
C TYR A 202 -4.31 -31.85 10.91
N SER A 203 -4.21 -31.35 9.68
CA SER A 203 -5.35 -30.88 8.89
C SER A 203 -6.39 -31.98 8.62
N HIS A 204 -5.98 -33.24 8.52
CA HIS A 204 -6.89 -34.36 8.27
C HIS A 204 -7.49 -34.89 9.58
N SER A 205 -6.74 -34.87 10.68
CA SER A 205 -7.23 -35.31 11.99
C SER A 205 -8.23 -34.34 12.63
N SER A 206 -8.16 -33.03 12.36
CA SER A 206 -9.16 -32.05 12.86
C SER A 206 -10.47 -32.00 12.07
N LYS A 207 -10.63 -32.84 11.03
CA LYS A 207 -11.89 -32.98 10.25
C LYS A 207 -12.65 -34.29 10.54
N MET A 208 -12.13 -35.16 11.42
CA MET A 208 -12.87 -36.29 12.01
C MET A 208 -13.33 -35.92 13.42
#